data_AF-A0A9D7GYP9-F1
#
_entry.id   AF-A0A9D7GYP9-F1
#
_cell.length_a   1.000
_cell.length_b   1.000
_cell.length_c   1.000
_cell.angle_alpha   90.00
_cell.angle_beta   90.00
_cell.angle_gamma   90.00
#
_symmetry.space_group_name_H-M   'P 1'
#
loop_
_entity.id
_entity.type
_entity.pdbx_description
1 polymer ?
#
loop_
_entity_poly.entity_id
_entity_poly.type
_entity_poly.pdbx_seq_one_letter_code
_entity_poly.pdbx_strand_id
1 'polypeptide(L)'
;MNVERVNVEPLCRKYAELLRLRRTPLGAAEARPAMRRLAEEFPGALRELDAAPLGELEERYAAVEVARRDAASTLPWMEAQLAYHALARGALKAKRLVVARERAAAGAARHADGDPEVDAWGRDLASVAAPPRGRLSVLVFQRLAEQLGVDVPTARSLVLSPSMPPSASAS
;
A
#
# COMPACT_ATOMS: atom_id res chain seq x y z
N MET A 1 -6.93 6.99 -25.86
CA MET A 1 -6.68 6.30 -24.56
C MET A 1 -7.29 7.18 -23.49
N ASN A 2 -8.38 6.74 -22.85
CA ASN A 2 -8.96 7.50 -21.74
C ASN A 2 -8.06 7.24 -20.54
N VAL A 3 -7.20 8.19 -20.18
CA VAL A 3 -6.34 8.05 -19.00
C VAL A 3 -7.26 8.23 -17.81
N GLU A 4 -7.69 7.10 -17.23
CA GLU A 4 -8.44 7.12 -15.98
C GLU A 4 -7.57 7.84 -14.95
N ARG A 5 -8.07 8.95 -14.41
CA ARG A 5 -7.31 9.77 -13.48
C ARG A 5 -7.01 8.96 -12.22
N VAL A 6 -5.75 8.95 -11.80
CA VAL A 6 -5.34 8.29 -10.57
C VAL A 6 -6.01 8.98 -9.39
N ASN A 7 -6.80 8.23 -8.62
CA ASN A 7 -7.43 8.76 -7.41
C ASN A 7 -6.44 8.70 -6.23
N VAL A 8 -5.86 9.85 -5.87
CA VAL A 8 -4.90 9.97 -4.77
C VAL A 8 -5.53 10.14 -3.38
N GLU A 9 -6.86 10.21 -3.28
CA GLU A 9 -7.58 10.38 -2.01
C GLU A 9 -7.18 9.35 -0.92
N PRO A 10 -6.94 8.06 -1.22
CA PRO A 10 -6.45 7.12 -0.21
C PRO A 10 -5.08 7.51 0.37
N LEU A 11 -4.17 8.08 -0.44
CA LEU A 11 -2.88 8.54 0.06
C LEU A 11 -3.03 9.80 0.93
N CYS A 12 -3.95 10.71 0.60
CA CYS A 12 -4.26 11.86 1.47
C CYS A 12 -4.68 11.37 2.85
N ARG A 13 -5.62 10.41 2.93
CA ARG A 13 -6.07 9.84 4.21
C ARG A 13 -4.93 9.15 4.96
N LYS A 14 -4.12 8.34 4.27
CA LYS A 14 -2.95 7.68 4.85
C LYS A 14 -2.01 8.68 5.52
N TYR A 15 -1.58 9.71 4.78
CA TYR A 15 -0.60 10.67 5.27
C TYR A 15 -1.16 11.60 6.35
N ALA A 16 -2.42 12.03 6.23
CA ALA A 16 -3.10 12.75 7.29
C ALA A 16 -3.13 11.95 8.61
N GLU A 17 -3.44 10.66 8.55
CA GLU A 17 -3.49 9.78 9.72
C GLU A 17 -2.09 9.51 10.30
N LEU A 18 -1.07 9.30 9.45
CA LEU A 18 0.32 9.19 9.91
C LEU A 18 0.76 10.45 10.66
N LEU A 19 0.50 11.63 10.11
CA LEU A 19 0.84 12.90 10.76
C LEU A 19 0.07 13.10 12.06
N ARG A 20 -1.22 12.73 12.10
CA ARG A 20 -2.02 12.78 13.33
C ARG A 20 -1.41 11.90 14.42
N LEU A 21 -1.04 10.66 14.09
CA LEU A 21 -0.42 9.72 15.03
C LEU A 21 0.97 10.17 15.50
N ARG A 22 1.74 10.89 14.65
CA ARG A 22 3.07 11.43 15.02
C ARG A 22 2.99 12.67 15.90
N ARG A 23 2.04 13.57 15.63
CA ARG A 23 1.97 14.89 16.28
C ARG A 23 1.15 14.87 17.56
N THR A 24 0.15 14.01 17.64
CA THR A 24 -0.74 13.96 18.80
C THR A 24 -0.34 12.80 19.70
N PRO A 25 0.07 13.05 20.95
CA PRO A 25 0.26 11.98 21.92
C PRO A 25 -1.08 11.34 22.24
N LEU A 26 -1.32 10.14 21.71
CA LEU A 26 -2.50 9.34 22.01
C LEU A 26 -2.21 8.37 23.15
N GLY A 27 -3.21 8.15 24.00
CA GLY A 27 -3.20 7.03 24.93
C GLY A 27 -3.24 5.69 24.18
N ALA A 28 -2.70 4.63 24.80
CA ALA A 28 -2.63 3.31 24.17
C ALA A 28 -3.99 2.73 23.75
N ALA A 29 -5.07 3.09 24.46
CA ALA A 29 -6.44 2.68 24.16
C ALA A 29 -6.94 3.22 22.81
N GLU A 30 -6.51 4.42 22.42
CA GLU A 30 -6.89 5.08 21.17
C GLU A 30 -5.90 4.80 20.04
N ALA A 31 -4.61 4.75 20.35
CA ALA A 31 -3.56 4.52 19.37
C ALA A 31 -3.67 3.13 18.71
N ARG A 32 -3.94 2.08 19.49
CA ARG A 32 -3.97 0.70 18.98
C ARG A 32 -5.04 0.48 17.90
N PRO A 33 -6.32 0.84 18.11
CA PRO A 33 -7.32 0.72 17.05
C PRO A 33 -6.99 1.55 15.80
N ALA A 34 -6.45 2.76 15.98
CA ALA A 34 -6.06 3.62 14.86
C ALA A 34 -4.91 3.01 14.03
N MET A 35 -3.83 2.57 14.68
CA MET A 35 -2.70 1.90 14.03
C MET A 35 -3.14 0.60 13.33
N ARG A 36 -4.06 -0.16 13.93
CA ARG A 36 -4.60 -1.37 13.31
C ARG A 36 -5.37 -1.04 12.03
N ARG A 37 -6.29 -0.07 12.06
CA ARG A 37 -7.03 0.36 10.87
C ARG A 37 -6.08 0.85 9.78
N LEU A 38 -5.09 1.66 10.15
CA LEU A 38 -4.06 2.16 9.23
C LEU A 38 -3.27 1.00 8.58
N ALA A 39 -2.89 -0.02 9.35
CA ALA A 39 -2.16 -1.17 8.83
C ALA A 39 -3.02 -2.08 7.94
N GLU A 40 -4.32 -2.17 8.21
CA GLU A 40 -5.27 -2.92 7.40
C GLU A 40 -5.55 -2.22 6.05
N GLU A 41 -5.69 -0.89 6.05
CA GLU A 41 -5.92 -0.11 4.83
C GLU A 41 -4.61 0.11 4.03
N PHE A 42 -3.47 0.29 4.70
CA PHE A 42 -2.18 0.61 4.07
C PHE A 42 -1.08 -0.31 4.59
N PRO A 43 -0.94 -1.53 4.04
CA PRO A 43 0.09 -2.48 4.46
C PRO A 43 1.50 -1.87 4.44
N GLY A 44 2.16 -1.86 5.59
CA GLY A 44 3.50 -1.27 5.76
C GLY A 44 3.52 0.17 6.28
N ALA A 45 2.37 0.84 6.41
CA ALA A 45 2.30 2.21 6.93
C ALA A 45 2.85 2.35 8.35
N LEU A 46 2.76 1.32 9.21
CA LEU A 46 3.35 1.40 10.56
C LEU A 46 4.89 1.42 10.51
N ARG A 47 5.51 0.72 9.57
CA ARG A 47 6.97 0.82 9.37
C ARG A 47 7.36 2.23 8.92
N GLU A 48 6.55 2.85 8.08
CA GLU A 48 6.76 4.24 7.66
C GLU A 48 6.56 5.21 8.83
N LEU A 49 5.55 5.00 9.67
CA LEU A 49 5.31 5.77 10.89
C LEU A 49 6.51 5.73 11.85
N ASP A 50 7.16 4.58 11.96
CA ASP A 50 8.29 4.36 12.86
C ASP A 50 9.61 4.90 12.28
N ALA A 51 9.82 4.78 10.96
CA ALA A 51 11.12 5.02 10.33
C ALA A 51 11.26 6.38 9.61
N ALA A 52 10.16 6.96 9.13
CA ALA A 52 10.22 8.20 8.37
C ALA A 52 10.39 9.42 9.30
N PRO A 53 11.33 10.34 9.01
CA PRO A 53 11.37 11.65 9.64
C PRO A 53 10.04 12.40 9.48
N LEU A 54 9.66 13.21 10.48
CA LEU A 54 8.41 13.96 10.45
C LEU A 54 8.31 14.88 9.24
N GLY A 55 9.39 15.60 8.91
CA GLY A 55 9.43 16.50 7.74
C GLY A 55 9.20 15.76 6.41
N GLU A 56 9.70 14.54 6.27
CA GLU A 56 9.48 13.73 5.07
C GLU A 56 7.99 13.32 4.92
N LEU A 57 7.31 13.01 6.03
CA LEU A 57 5.88 12.74 6.02
C LEU A 57 5.06 13.98 5.65
N GLU A 58 5.49 15.16 6.11
CA GLU A 58 4.86 16.45 5.81
C GLU A 58 5.02 16.82 4.32
N GLU A 59 6.22 16.65 3.77
CA GLU A 59 6.51 16.86 2.34
C GLU A 59 5.68 15.92 1.46
N ARG A 60 5.64 14.62 1.79
CA ARG A 60 4.81 13.64 1.08
C ARG A 60 3.33 14.02 1.15
N TYR A 61 2.84 14.43 2.32
CA TYR A 61 1.45 14.86 2.46
C TYR A 61 1.14 16.09 1.60
N ALA A 62 2.03 17.10 1.61
CA ALA A 62 1.88 18.30 0.80
C ALA A 62 1.84 17.97 -0.70
N ALA A 63 2.74 17.09 -1.18
CA ALA A 63 2.76 16.65 -2.57
C ALA A 63 1.45 15.95 -2.97
N VAL A 64 0.92 15.06 -2.12
CA VAL A 64 -0.35 14.37 -2.41
C VAL A 64 -1.53 15.34 -2.36
N GLU A 65 -1.52 16.33 -1.45
CA GLU A 65 -2.53 17.40 -1.42
C GLU A 65 -2.54 18.25 -2.69
N VAL A 66 -1.38 18.51 -3.29
CA VAL A 66 -1.29 19.17 -4.61
C VAL A 66 -1.91 18.26 -5.69
N ALA A 67 -1.51 16.99 -5.75
CA ALA A 67 -2.07 16.02 -6.71
C ALA A 67 -3.59 15.81 -6.55
N ARG A 68 -4.11 15.94 -5.32
CA ARG A 68 -5.56 15.84 -5.04
C ARG A 68 -6.34 17.00 -5.67
N ARG A 69 -5.76 18.19 -5.70
CA ARG A 69 -6.38 19.40 -6.29
C ARG A 69 -6.17 19.46 -7.79
N ASP A 70 -5.02 18.98 -8.25
CA ASP A 70 -4.65 18.90 -9.65
C ASP A 70 -4.08 17.52 -9.99
N ALA A 71 -4.87 16.70 -10.69
CA ALA A 71 -4.46 15.36 -11.08
C ALA A 71 -3.21 15.34 -11.96
N ALA A 72 -2.90 16.41 -12.70
CA ALA A 72 -1.68 16.51 -13.51
C ALA A 72 -0.41 16.58 -12.65
N SER A 73 -0.54 16.93 -11.37
CA SER A 73 0.55 16.94 -10.39
C SER A 73 0.77 15.57 -9.72
N THR A 74 0.13 14.50 -10.19
CA THR A 74 0.37 13.14 -9.69
C THR A 74 1.78 12.68 -10.05
N LEU A 75 2.53 12.24 -9.04
CA LEU A 75 3.91 11.74 -9.23
C LEU A 75 3.92 10.20 -9.33
N PRO A 76 4.89 9.60 -10.06
CA PRO A 76 4.95 8.14 -10.25
C PRO A 76 4.97 7.32 -8.96
N TRP A 77 5.53 7.88 -7.89
CA TRP A 77 5.55 7.20 -6.60
C TRP A 77 4.16 7.09 -5.95
N MET A 78 3.26 8.03 -6.23
CA MET A 78 1.88 8.02 -5.71
C MET A 78 1.11 6.85 -6.36
N GLU A 79 1.23 6.71 -7.67
CA GLU A 79 0.67 5.59 -8.43
C GLU A 79 1.21 4.25 -7.93
N ALA A 80 2.55 4.16 -7.79
CA ALA A 80 3.20 2.97 -7.28
C ALA A 80 2.76 2.61 -5.86
N GLN A 81 2.60 3.58 -4.96
CA GLN A 81 2.12 3.32 -3.61
C GLN A 81 0.65 2.87 -3.59
N LEU A 82 -0.23 3.50 -4.39
CA LEU A 82 -1.63 3.09 -4.49
C LEU A 82 -1.75 1.64 -4.98
N ALA A 83 -1.05 1.31 -6.06
CA ALA A 83 -1.01 -0.04 -6.61
C ALA A 83 -0.41 -1.04 -5.61
N TYR A 84 0.70 -0.67 -4.95
CA TYR A 84 1.32 -1.50 -3.92
C TYR A 84 0.35 -1.83 -2.77
N HIS A 85 -0.36 -0.84 -2.22
CA HIS A 85 -1.29 -1.07 -1.11
C HIS A 85 -2.44 -1.99 -1.53
N ALA A 86 -3.01 -1.78 -2.72
CA ALA A 86 -4.06 -2.65 -3.26
C ALA A 86 -3.58 -4.10 -3.44
N LEU A 87 -2.41 -4.28 -4.08
CA LEU A 87 -1.81 -5.59 -4.26
C LEU A 87 -1.50 -6.27 -2.92
N ALA A 88 -0.93 -5.55 -1.96
CA ALA A 88 -0.58 -6.08 -0.64
C ALA A 88 -1.83 -6.49 0.16
N ARG A 89 -2.90 -5.68 0.13
CA ARG A 89 -4.18 -6.04 0.76
C ARG A 89 -4.77 -7.30 0.12
N GLY A 90 -4.80 -7.35 -1.21
CA GLY A 90 -5.24 -8.52 -1.96
C GLY A 90 -4.46 -9.79 -1.59
N ALA A 91 -3.13 -9.71 -1.54
CA ALA A 91 -2.27 -10.84 -1.19
C ALA A 91 -2.53 -11.33 0.25
N LEU A 92 -2.71 -10.42 1.20
CA LEU A 92 -3.01 -10.76 2.59
C LEU A 92 -4.38 -11.41 2.73
N LYS A 93 -5.41 -10.88 2.06
CA LYS A 93 -6.75 -11.45 2.01
C LYS A 93 -6.73 -12.83 1.37
N ALA A 94 -6.12 -12.97 0.20
CA ALA A 94 -5.96 -14.23 -0.51
C ALA A 94 -5.25 -15.28 0.36
N LYS A 95 -4.17 -14.91 1.05
CA LYS A 95 -3.48 -15.81 1.99
C LYS A 95 -4.38 -16.27 3.14
N ARG A 96 -5.16 -15.35 3.73
CA ARG A 96 -6.13 -15.70 4.79
C ARG A 96 -7.19 -16.67 4.27
N LEU A 97 -7.67 -16.48 3.05
CA LEU A 97 -8.65 -17.36 2.41
C LEU A 97 -8.08 -18.74 2.14
N VAL A 98 -6.84 -18.86 1.64
CA VAL A 98 -6.21 -20.17 1.44
C VAL A 98 -6.05 -20.90 2.79
N VAL A 99 -5.53 -20.23 3.81
CA VAL A 99 -5.38 -20.82 5.16
C VAL A 99 -6.74 -21.22 5.74
N ALA A 100 -7.78 -20.40 5.55
CA ALA A 100 -9.14 -20.74 5.99
C ALA A 100 -9.69 -21.95 5.22
N ARG A 101 -9.44 -22.04 3.91
CA ARG A 101 -9.84 -23.17 3.06
C ARG A 101 -9.12 -24.46 3.41
N GLU A 102 -7.83 -24.41 3.74
CA GLU A 102 -7.08 -25.59 4.21
C GLU A 102 -7.65 -26.11 5.54
N ARG A 103 -7.94 -25.19 6.49
CA ARG A 103 -8.62 -25.53 7.75
C ARG A 103 -10.04 -26.05 7.52
N ALA A 104 -10.74 -25.52 6.52
CA ALA A 104 -12.09 -25.90 6.14
C ALA A 104 -12.19 -27.23 5.39
N ALA A 105 -11.21 -27.55 4.54
CA ALA A 105 -11.07 -28.89 3.98
C ALA A 105 -10.84 -29.92 5.09
N ALA A 106 -10.24 -29.49 6.21
CA ALA A 106 -10.19 -30.22 7.47
C ALA A 106 -11.42 -30.00 8.40
N GLY A 107 -12.42 -29.19 8.01
CA GLY A 107 -13.61 -28.84 8.79
C GLY A 107 -14.30 -27.52 8.37
N ALA A 108 -15.20 -27.59 7.39
CA ALA A 108 -16.11 -26.60 6.79
C ALA A 108 -15.88 -25.07 7.01
N ALA A 109 -15.58 -24.33 5.93
CA ALA A 109 -15.75 -22.87 5.84
C ALA A 109 -16.13 -22.41 4.42
N ARG A 110 -16.90 -21.32 4.39
CA ARG A 110 -17.57 -20.73 3.21
C ARG A 110 -16.63 -19.87 2.35
N HIS A 111 -17.02 -19.74 1.08
CA HIS A 111 -16.35 -18.97 0.04
C HIS A 111 -16.43 -17.46 0.31
N ALA A 112 -15.32 -16.75 0.12
CA ALA A 112 -15.35 -15.33 -0.22
C ALA A 112 -15.25 -15.26 -1.75
N ASP A 113 -16.40 -15.33 -2.42
CA ASP A 113 -16.49 -15.03 -3.85
C ASP A 113 -16.67 -13.51 -4.01
N GLY A 114 -15.93 -12.93 -4.96
CA GLY A 114 -16.20 -11.58 -5.48
C GLY A 114 -15.44 -10.41 -4.85
N ASP A 115 -14.34 -10.63 -4.11
CA ASP A 115 -13.45 -9.53 -3.73
C ASP A 115 -12.42 -9.28 -4.86
N PRO A 116 -12.50 -8.16 -5.59
CA PRO A 116 -11.62 -7.91 -6.74
C PRO A 116 -10.13 -7.84 -6.36
N GLU A 117 -9.79 -7.46 -5.12
CA GLU A 117 -8.40 -7.49 -4.66
C GLU A 117 -7.89 -8.92 -4.48
N VAL A 118 -8.76 -9.86 -4.11
CA VAL A 118 -8.42 -11.29 -4.03
C VAL A 118 -8.33 -11.89 -5.43
N ASP A 119 -9.28 -11.56 -6.30
CA ASP A 119 -9.35 -12.08 -7.66
C ASP A 119 -8.11 -11.72 -8.48
N ALA A 120 -7.49 -10.56 -8.20
CA ALA A 120 -6.22 -10.14 -8.78
C ALA A 120 -5.06 -11.15 -8.56
N TRP A 121 -5.17 -12.01 -7.54
CA TRP A 121 -4.20 -13.05 -7.17
C TRP A 121 -4.64 -14.47 -7.56
N GLY A 122 -5.77 -14.63 -8.26
CA GLY A 122 -6.37 -15.95 -8.53
C GLY A 122 -5.42 -16.95 -9.21
N ARG A 123 -4.55 -16.48 -10.12
CA ARG A 123 -3.54 -17.31 -10.81
C ARG A 123 -2.32 -17.66 -9.95
N ASP A 124 -2.11 -16.91 -8.87
CA ASP A 124 -0.90 -16.98 -8.03
C ASP A 124 -1.21 -17.50 -6.62
N LEU A 125 -2.39 -18.06 -6.37
CA LEU A 125 -2.84 -18.49 -5.04
C LEU A 125 -1.88 -19.48 -4.36
N ALA A 126 -1.27 -20.39 -5.13
CA ALA A 126 -0.27 -21.33 -4.60
C ALA A 126 0.98 -20.58 -4.08
N SER A 127 1.48 -19.61 -4.84
CA SER A 127 2.59 -18.74 -4.43
C SER A 127 2.19 -17.86 -3.24
N VAL A 128 0.96 -17.36 -3.18
CA VAL A 128 0.46 -16.59 -2.02
C VAL A 128 0.38 -17.45 -0.75
N ALA A 129 0.00 -18.72 -0.88
CA ALA A 129 -0.03 -19.67 0.23
C ALA A 129 1.37 -19.96 0.78
N ALA A 130 2.32 -20.23 -0.12
CA ALA A 130 3.71 -20.53 0.18
C ALA A 130 4.67 -19.52 -0.48
N PRO A 131 4.75 -18.28 0.05
CA PRO A 131 5.50 -17.21 -0.62
C PRO A 131 7.01 -17.46 -0.62
N PRO A 132 7.74 -16.99 -1.64
CA PRO A 132 9.19 -17.06 -1.69
C PRO A 132 9.82 -16.51 -0.41
N ARG A 133 10.69 -17.32 0.22
CA ARG A 133 11.34 -17.00 1.51
C ARG A 133 10.36 -16.65 2.64
N GLY A 134 9.10 -17.11 2.56
CA GLY A 134 8.04 -16.81 3.52
C GLY A 134 7.50 -15.37 3.44
N ARG A 135 7.86 -14.58 2.42
CA ARG A 135 7.56 -13.14 2.35
C ARG A 135 6.66 -12.78 1.18
N LEU A 136 5.39 -12.44 1.48
CA LEU A 136 4.43 -11.95 0.48
C LEU A 136 4.92 -10.69 -0.26
N SER A 137 5.71 -9.85 0.39
CA SER A 137 6.24 -8.63 -0.22
C SER A 137 7.08 -8.89 -1.47
N VAL A 138 7.71 -10.06 -1.60
CA VAL A 138 8.44 -10.44 -2.82
C VAL A 138 7.47 -10.53 -4.00
N LEU A 139 6.36 -11.26 -3.84
CA LEU A 139 5.33 -11.41 -4.88
C LEU A 139 4.65 -10.07 -5.20
N VAL A 140 4.34 -9.28 -4.17
CA VAL A 140 3.72 -7.95 -4.34
C VAL A 140 4.62 -7.03 -5.18
N PHE A 141 5.93 -6.99 -4.90
CA PHE A 141 6.84 -6.15 -5.67
C PHE A 141 7.10 -6.67 -7.08
N GLN A 142 7.09 -8.00 -7.30
CA GLN A 142 7.15 -8.57 -8.65
C GLN A 142 5.94 -8.14 -9.47
N ARG A 143 4.74 -8.29 -8.90
CA ARG A 143 3.49 -7.92 -9.55
C ARG A 143 3.38 -6.41 -9.81
N LEU A 144 3.86 -5.60 -8.87
CA LEU A 144 3.92 -4.15 -9.03
C LEU A 144 4.86 -3.75 -10.17
N ALA A 145 6.04 -4.36 -10.23
CA ALA A 145 7.02 -4.11 -11.29
C ALA A 145 6.43 -4.45 -12.69
N GLU A 146 5.74 -5.60 -12.80
CA GLU A 146 5.00 -5.96 -14.01
C GLU A 146 3.93 -4.93 -14.38
N GLN A 147 3.12 -4.48 -13.42
CA GLN A 147 2.07 -3.48 -13.65
C GLN A 147 2.61 -2.13 -14.11
N LEU A 148 3.74 -1.71 -13.55
CA LEU A 148 4.38 -0.44 -13.87
C LEU A 148 5.32 -0.50 -15.08
N GLY A 149 5.59 -1.70 -15.62
CA GLY A 149 6.54 -1.88 -16.72
C GLY A 149 7.99 -1.53 -16.36
N VAL A 150 8.38 -1.70 -15.09
CA VAL A 150 9.73 -1.42 -14.56
C VAL A 150 10.33 -2.66 -13.91
N ASP A 151 11.60 -2.59 -13.48
CA ASP A 151 12.19 -3.68 -12.69
C ASP A 151 11.79 -3.62 -11.20
N VAL A 152 12.02 -4.72 -10.48
CA VAL A 152 11.68 -4.84 -9.05
C VAL A 152 12.43 -3.80 -8.20
N PRO A 153 13.75 -3.55 -8.38
CA PRO A 153 14.45 -2.47 -7.70
C PRO A 153 13.79 -1.08 -7.87
N THR A 154 13.42 -0.69 -9.09
CA THR A 154 12.74 0.58 -9.39
C THR A 154 11.37 0.64 -8.72
N ALA A 155 10.55 -0.41 -8.82
CA ALA A 155 9.26 -0.47 -8.16
C ALA A 155 9.39 -0.31 -6.62
N ARG A 156 10.41 -0.93 -6.02
CA ARG A 156 10.73 -0.77 -4.59
C ARG A 156 11.14 0.66 -4.25
N SER A 157 11.97 1.28 -5.09
CA SER A 157 12.39 2.67 -4.89
C SER A 157 11.19 3.62 -4.89
N LEU A 158 10.28 3.47 -5.86
CA LEU A 158 9.07 4.28 -5.95
C LEU A 158 8.18 4.15 -4.71
N VAL A 159 8.06 2.96 -4.12
CA VAL A 159 7.21 2.75 -2.92
C VAL A 159 7.90 3.18 -1.62
N LEU A 160 9.18 2.83 -1.45
CA LEU A 160 9.87 2.91 -0.16
C LEU A 160 10.71 4.18 0.02
N SER A 161 11.20 4.74 -1.08
CA SER A 161 12.06 5.92 -1.11
C SER A 161 11.60 6.86 -2.21
N PRO A 162 10.36 7.38 -2.12
CA PRO A 162 9.89 8.45 -3.00
C PRO A 162 10.68 9.73 -2.71
N SER A 163 11.92 9.80 -3.18
CA SER A 163 12.64 11.07 -3.24
C SER A 163 11.88 11.98 -4.18
N MET A 164 11.49 13.15 -3.69
CA MET A 164 11.00 14.22 -4.55
C MET A 164 12.05 14.54 -5.62
N PRO A 165 11.66 14.85 -6.87
CA PRO A 165 12.60 15.54 -7.75
C PRO A 165 13.10 16.80 -7.02
N PRO A 166 14.39 17.17 -7.15
CA PRO A 166 14.90 18.38 -6.50
C PRO A 166 14.01 19.55 -6.91
N SER A 167 13.52 20.30 -5.91
CA SER A 167 12.72 21.49 -6.12
C SER A 167 13.40 22.34 -7.19
N ALA A 168 12.73 22.54 -8.32
CA ALA A 168 13.25 23.42 -9.37
C ALA A 168 13.58 24.75 -8.71
N SER A 169 14.86 25.12 -8.71
CA SER A 169 15.33 26.37 -8.16
C SER A 169 14.52 27.50 -8.79
N ALA A 170 13.91 28.31 -7.93
CA ALA A 170 13.31 29.58 -8.33
C ALA A 170 14.30 30.33 -9.23
N SER A 171 13.87 30.60 -10.46
CA SER A 171 14.47 31.59 -11.35
C SER A 171 13.46 32.72 -11.52
#